data_AF-A0A0R1LKI7-F1
#
_entry.id   AF-A0A0R1LKI7-F1
#
_cell.length_a   1.000
_cell.length_b   1.000
_cell.length_c   1.000
_cell.angle_alpha   90.00
_cell.angle_beta   90.00
_cell.angle_gamma   90.00
#
_symmetry.space_group_name_H-M   'P 1'
#
loop_
_entity.id
_entity.type
_entity.pdbx_description
1 polymer ?
#
loop_
_entity_poly.entity_id
_entity_poly.type
_entity_poly.pdbx_seq_one_letter_code
_entity_poly.pdbx_strand_id
1 'polypeptide(L)'
;MEIGPISEWVAAIAEILAVVVALFLPYYTAYKAKKHQQRNLRVVLQKLVQAALADEPDSVKTLDIFLKISFLGNTDPANDNLLLVGNQALAILKDPAVAGPDKRDRITDLFSQVHLTLTD
;
A
#
# COMPACT_ATOMS: atom_id res chain seq x y z
N MET A 1 -18.85 -52.43 16.23
CA MET A 1 -18.46 -51.48 15.18
C MET A 1 -16.96 -51.56 15.09
N GLU A 2 -16.43 -52.23 14.07
CA GLU A 2 -14.98 -52.30 13.87
C GLU A 2 -14.53 -50.92 13.41
N ILE A 3 -13.60 -50.33 14.15
CA ILE A 3 -13.00 -49.06 13.76
C ILE A 3 -12.21 -49.36 12.47
N GLY A 4 -12.62 -48.74 11.36
CA GLY A 4 -11.96 -48.92 10.07
C GLY A 4 -10.46 -48.64 10.15
N PRO A 5 -9.65 -49.18 9.22
CA PRO A 5 -8.20 -49.06 9.25
C PRO A 5 -7.76 -47.59 9.35
N ILE A 6 -6.66 -47.34 10.08
CA ILE A 6 -6.14 -45.98 10.36
C ILE A 6 -5.96 -45.16 9.07
N SER A 7 -5.64 -45.83 7.95
CA SER A 7 -5.53 -45.21 6.63
C SER A 7 -6.80 -44.51 6.15
N GLU A 8 -7.98 -45.05 6.43
CA GLU A 8 -9.26 -44.46 6.02
C GLU A 8 -9.56 -43.18 6.82
N TRP A 9 -9.27 -43.20 8.12
CA TRP A 9 -9.38 -42.01 8.97
C TRP A 9 -8.43 -40.90 8.54
N VAL A 10 -7.19 -41.24 8.21
CA VAL A 10 -6.20 -40.29 7.70
C VAL A 10 -6.63 -39.72 6.34
N ALA A 11 -7.16 -40.55 5.44
CA ALA A 11 -7.67 -40.10 4.15
C ALA A 11 -8.85 -39.13 4.31
N ALA A 12 -9.83 -39.46 5.16
CA ALA A 12 -10.97 -38.60 5.43
C ALA A 12 -10.55 -37.24 6.04
N ILE A 13 -9.57 -37.23 6.97
CA ILE A 13 -9.03 -35.99 7.54
C ILE A 13 -8.31 -35.17 6.45
N ALA A 14 -7.50 -35.81 5.61
CA ALA A 14 -6.79 -35.14 4.53
C ALA A 14 -7.75 -34.54 3.50
N GLU A 15 -8.83 -35.24 3.16
CA GLU A 15 -9.87 -34.76 2.25
C GLU A 15 -10.58 -33.53 2.83
N ILE A 16 -11.00 -33.58 4.10
CA ILE A 16 -11.62 -32.44 4.77
C ILE A 16 -10.65 -31.24 4.79
N LEU A 17 -9.38 -31.46 5.12
CA LEU A 17 -8.37 -30.39 5.12
C LEU A 17 -8.15 -29.81 3.73
N ALA A 18 -8.11 -30.64 2.68
CA ALA A 18 -7.95 -30.19 1.31
C ALA A 18 -9.13 -29.30 0.88
N VAL A 19 -10.36 -29.68 1.23
CA VAL A 19 -11.56 -28.87 0.96
C VAL A 19 -11.50 -27.55 1.72
N VAL A 20 -11.16 -27.58 3.02
CA VAL A 20 -11.02 -26.36 3.84
C VAL A 20 -9.96 -25.43 3.23
N VAL A 21 -8.78 -25.94 2.90
CA VAL A 21 -7.72 -25.13 2.29
C VAL A 21 -8.17 -24.57 0.94
N ALA A 22 -8.81 -25.36 0.09
CA ALA A 22 -9.31 -24.89 -1.20
C ALA A 22 -10.35 -23.76 -1.06
N LEU A 23 -11.19 -23.80 -0.03
CA LEU A 23 -12.17 -22.74 0.25
C LEU A 23 -11.52 -21.45 0.75
N PHE A 24 -10.50 -21.53 1.62
CA PHE A 24 -9.92 -20.36 2.27
C PHE A 24 -8.66 -19.79 1.59
N LEU A 25 -7.96 -20.58 0.77
CA LEU A 25 -6.75 -20.14 0.07
C LEU A 25 -7.00 -18.90 -0.80
N PRO A 26 -8.08 -18.80 -1.61
CA PRO A 26 -8.35 -17.61 -2.44
C PRO A 26 -8.55 -16.35 -1.59
N TYR A 27 -9.20 -16.48 -0.43
CA TYR A 27 -9.40 -15.36 0.48
C TYR A 27 -8.07 -14.89 1.08
N TYR A 28 -7.25 -15.84 1.54
CA TYR A 28 -5.94 -15.52 2.10
C TYR A 28 -4.99 -14.89 1.08
N THR A 29 -4.98 -15.38 -0.17
CA THR A 29 -4.16 -14.81 -1.23
C THR A 29 -4.61 -13.39 -1.59
N ALA A 30 -5.92 -13.13 -1.67
CA ALA A 30 -6.45 -11.80 -1.89
C ALA A 30 -6.09 -10.83 -0.76
N TYR A 31 -6.22 -11.26 0.50
CA TYR A 31 -5.81 -10.47 1.66
C TYR A 31 -4.32 -10.11 1.61
N LYS A 32 -3.45 -11.09 1.32
CA LYS A 32 -2.02 -10.87 1.22
C LYS A 32 -1.68 -9.92 0.06
N ALA A 33 -2.36 -10.05 -1.09
CA ALA A 33 -2.19 -9.17 -2.24
C ALA A 33 -2.54 -7.71 -1.90
N LYS A 34 -3.68 -7.46 -1.24
CA LYS A 34 -4.08 -6.13 -0.77
C LYS A 34 -3.03 -5.51 0.16
N LYS A 35 -2.55 -6.29 1.13
CA LYS A 35 -1.50 -5.84 2.07
C LYS A 35 -0.20 -5.47 1.35
N HIS A 36 0.21 -6.25 0.35
CA HIS A 36 1.39 -5.94 -0.45
C HIS A 36 1.20 -4.70 -1.33
N GLN A 37 0.03 -4.55 -1.96
CA GLN A 37 -0.29 -3.37 -2.75
C GLN A 37 -0.24 -2.10 -1.91
N GLN A 38 -0.88 -2.11 -0.73
CA GLN A 38 -0.86 -0.98 0.19
C GLN A 38 0.58 -0.65 0.64
N ARG A 39 1.38 -1.66 1.01
CA ARG A 39 2.79 -1.45 1.37
C ARG A 39 3.58 -0.83 0.22
N ASN A 40 3.39 -1.33 -0.99
CA ASN A 40 4.10 -0.83 -2.16
C ASN A 40 3.71 0.62 -2.45
N LEU A 41 2.41 0.96 -2.38
CA LEU A 41 1.93 2.34 -2.52
C LEU A 41 2.61 3.27 -1.51
N ARG A 42 2.67 2.88 -0.23
CA ARG A 42 3.36 3.66 0.82
C ARG A 42 4.82 3.93 0.47
N VAL A 43 5.55 2.88 0.12
CA VAL A 43 6.98 2.97 -0.20
C VAL A 43 7.24 3.83 -1.43
N VAL A 44 6.46 3.64 -2.50
CA VAL A 44 6.61 4.43 -3.73
C VAL A 44 6.26 5.89 -3.47
N LEU A 45 5.18 6.16 -2.75
CA LEU A 45 4.78 7.53 -2.40
C LEU A 45 5.87 8.24 -1.60
N GLN A 46 6.42 7.61 -0.56
CA GLN A 46 7.54 8.15 0.22
C GLN A 46 8.74 8.49 -0.66
N LYS A 47 9.16 7.56 -1.53
CA LYS A 47 10.31 7.77 -2.42
C LYS A 47 10.08 8.91 -3.40
N LEU A 48 8.91 8.98 -4.02
CA LEU A 48 8.60 10.04 -5.00
C LEU A 48 8.50 11.42 -4.34
N VAL A 49 7.94 11.50 -3.13
CA VAL A 49 7.92 12.75 -2.37
C VAL A 49 9.32 13.15 -1.91
N GLN A 50 10.15 12.21 -1.49
CA GLN A 50 11.54 12.48 -1.11
C GLN A 50 12.36 12.98 -2.31
N ALA A 51 12.23 12.34 -3.48
CA ALA A 51 12.87 12.80 -4.71
C ALA A 51 12.39 14.22 -5.10
N ALA A 52 11.10 14.51 -4.91
CA ALA A 52 10.55 15.83 -5.18
C ALA A 52 11.02 16.91 -4.19
N LEU A 53 11.23 16.55 -2.93
CA LEU A 53 11.84 17.43 -1.92
C LEU A 53 13.33 17.68 -2.18
N ALA A 54 14.03 16.69 -2.74
CA ALA A 54 15.42 16.81 -3.17
C ALA A 54 15.61 17.58 -4.49
N ASP A 55 14.51 18.08 -5.07
CA ASP A 55 14.48 18.82 -6.34
C ASP A 55 15.08 18.01 -7.51
N GLU A 56 14.92 16.68 -7.48
CA GLU A 56 15.35 15.80 -8.56
C GLU A 56 14.59 16.13 -9.86
N PRO A 57 15.21 15.99 -11.04
CA PRO A 57 14.57 16.31 -12.30
C PRO A 57 13.32 15.45 -12.53
N ASP A 58 12.24 16.07 -13.01
CA ASP A 58 10.94 15.44 -13.31
C ASP A 58 10.24 14.73 -12.13
N SER A 59 10.76 14.82 -10.91
CA SER A 59 10.24 14.14 -9.72
C SER A 59 8.80 14.55 -9.37
N VAL A 60 8.51 15.86 -9.36
CA VAL A 60 7.17 16.41 -9.10
C VAL A 60 6.17 15.94 -10.16
N LYS A 61 6.58 15.90 -11.44
CA LYS A 61 5.75 15.42 -12.55
C LYS A 61 5.49 13.92 -12.45
N THR A 62 6.51 13.16 -12.07
CA THR A 62 6.42 11.72 -11.85
C THR A 62 5.47 11.39 -10.71
N LEU A 63 5.56 12.13 -9.59
CA LEU A 63 4.63 12.02 -8.47
C LEU A 63 3.18 12.31 -8.89
N ASP A 64 2.95 13.38 -9.67
CA ASP A 64 1.63 13.73 -10.19
C ASP A 64 1.03 12.62 -11.06
N ILE A 65 1.80 12.09 -12.02
CA ILE A 65 1.38 10.98 -12.88
C ILE A 65 1.08 9.74 -12.05
N PHE A 66 1.97 9.39 -11.11
CA PHE A 66 1.80 8.24 -10.23
C PHE A 66 0.52 8.33 -9.40
N LEU A 67 0.24 9.49 -8.81
CA LEU A 67 -0.97 9.70 -8.01
C LEU A 67 -2.24 9.58 -8.87
N LYS A 68 -2.25 10.14 -10.09
CA LYS A 68 -3.37 10.02 -11.02
C LYS A 68 -3.64 8.57 -11.42
N ILE A 69 -2.60 7.84 -11.82
CA ILE A 69 -2.72 6.42 -12.19
C ILE A 69 -3.18 5.59 -10.98
N SER A 70 -2.57 5.83 -9.81
CA SER A 70 -2.91 5.11 -8.60
C SER A 70 -4.35 5.36 -8.16
N PHE A 71 -4.85 6.59 -8.30
CA PHE A 71 -6.24 6.95 -8.00
C PHE A 71 -7.22 6.25 -8.94
N LEU A 72 -6.97 6.25 -10.25
CA LEU A 72 -7.82 5.57 -11.23
C LEU A 72 -7.86 4.05 -11.04
N GLY A 73 -6.74 3.46 -10.60
CA GLY A 73 -6.62 2.04 -10.33
C GLY A 73 -6.98 1.62 -8.91
N ASN A 74 -7.31 2.56 -8.01
CA ASN A 74 -7.57 2.22 -6.61
C ASN A 74 -8.97 1.64 -6.44
N THR A 75 -9.04 0.43 -5.88
CA THR A 75 -10.30 -0.23 -5.51
C THR A 75 -10.39 -0.49 -4.01
N ASP A 76 -9.36 -0.12 -3.24
CA ASP A 76 -9.29 -0.35 -1.79
C ASP A 76 -9.40 0.98 -1.05
N PRO A 77 -10.50 1.22 -0.29
CA PRO A 77 -10.68 2.44 0.50
C PRO A 77 -9.54 2.70 1.50
N ALA A 78 -8.81 1.66 1.92
CA ALA A 78 -7.67 1.80 2.81
C ALA A 78 -6.50 2.60 2.18
N ASN A 79 -6.51 2.79 0.86
CA ASN A 79 -5.52 3.59 0.14
C ASN A 79 -5.98 5.03 -0.13
N ASP A 80 -7.27 5.35 0.04
CA ASP A 80 -7.80 6.69 -0.28
C ASP A 80 -7.12 7.77 0.54
N ASN A 81 -6.93 7.53 1.84
CA ASN A 81 -6.21 8.46 2.72
C ASN A 81 -4.75 8.65 2.29
N LEU A 82 -4.08 7.59 1.84
CA LEU A 82 -2.69 7.67 1.34
C LEU A 82 -2.60 8.52 0.07
N LEU A 83 -3.53 8.34 -0.85
CA LEU A 83 -3.60 9.11 -2.09
C LEU A 83 -3.98 10.56 -1.84
N LEU A 84 -4.89 10.82 -0.88
CA LEU A 84 -5.25 12.17 -0.48
C LEU A 84 -4.05 12.92 0.10
N VAL A 85 -3.33 12.31 1.05
CA VAL A 85 -2.09 12.84 1.61
C VAL A 85 -1.05 13.10 0.52
N GLY A 86 -0.88 12.15 -0.41
CA GLY A 86 0.02 12.32 -1.55
C GLY A 86 -0.34 13.52 -2.44
N ASN A 87 -1.63 13.72 -2.71
CA ASN A 87 -2.11 14.88 -3.49
C ASN A 87 -1.91 16.21 -2.74
N GLN A 88 -2.10 16.23 -1.42
CA GLN A 88 -1.82 17.41 -0.61
C GLN A 88 -0.32 17.73 -0.58
N ALA A 89 0.54 16.72 -0.45
CA ALA A 89 1.99 16.89 -0.55
C ALA A 89 2.39 17.43 -1.94
N LEU A 90 1.80 16.90 -3.02
CA LEU A 90 2.00 17.41 -4.38
C LEU A 90 1.59 18.89 -4.51
N ALA A 91 0.49 19.29 -3.89
CA ALA A 91 0.04 20.68 -3.89
C ALA A 91 1.07 21.60 -3.20
N ILE A 92 1.62 21.19 -2.05
CA ILE A 92 2.68 21.92 -1.34
C ILE A 92 3.95 22.00 -2.19
N LEU A 93 4.33 20.91 -2.86
CA LEU A 93 5.51 20.89 -3.74
C LEU A 93 5.37 21.87 -4.92
N LYS A 94 4.18 21.94 -5.51
CA LYS A 94 3.86 22.83 -6.64
C LYS A 94 3.64 24.28 -6.24
N ASP A 95 3.44 24.58 -4.95
CA ASP A 95 3.22 25.95 -4.48
C ASP A 95 4.54 26.75 -4.53
N PRO A 96 4.62 27.82 -5.35
CA PRO A 96 5.80 28.66 -5.42
C PRO A 96 5.92 29.62 -4.23
N ALA A 97 4.86 29.82 -3.44
CA ALA A 97 4.84 30.74 -2.31
C ALA A 97 5.48 30.14 -1.04
N VAL A 98 5.71 28.83 -1.01
CA VAL A 98 6.30 28.13 0.14
C VAL A 98 7.80 27.94 -0.10
N ALA A 99 8.63 28.35 0.86
CA ALA A 99 10.07 28.15 0.79
C ALA A 99 10.43 26.64 0.93
N GLY A 100 11.54 26.20 0.33
CA GLY A 100 11.97 24.80 0.35
C GLY A 100 11.99 24.14 1.76
N PRO A 101 12.58 24.78 2.79
CA PRO A 101 12.56 24.24 4.16
C PRO A 101 11.14 24.06 4.70
N ASP A 102 10.27 25.07 4.51
CA ASP A 102 8.87 25.03 4.95
C ASP A 102 8.05 23.96 4.23
N LYS A 103 8.42 23.61 2.98
CA LYS A 103 7.79 22.49 2.25
C LYS A 103 8.07 21.16 2.94
N ARG A 104 9.32 20.92 3.36
CA ARG A 104 9.72 19.67 4.01
C ARG A 104 8.99 19.48 5.34
N ASP A 105 8.91 20.52 6.16
CA ASP A 105 8.26 20.45 7.46
C ASP A 105 6.75 20.18 7.32
N ARG A 106 6.06 20.94 6.46
CA ARG A 106 4.63 20.74 6.20
C ARG A 106 4.32 19.36 5.65
N ILE A 107 5.14 18.83 4.75
CA ILE A 107 4.93 17.49 4.18
C ILE A 107 5.22 16.40 5.22
N THR A 108 6.20 16.59 6.08
CA THR A 108 6.51 15.68 7.19
C THR A 108 5.33 15.58 8.15
N ASP A 109 4.75 16.71 8.54
CA ASP A 109 3.55 16.76 9.39
C ASP A 109 2.38 16.04 8.73
N LEU A 110 2.19 16.24 7.43
CA LEU A 110 1.13 15.62 6.66
C LEU A 110 1.30 14.09 6.57
N PHE A 111 2.52 13.62 6.40
CA PHE A 111 2.85 12.19 6.33
C PHE A 111 2.70 11.49 7.67
N SER A 112 2.92 12.20 8.78
CA SER A 112 2.72 11.66 10.13
C SER A 112 1.26 11.21 10.37
N GLN A 113 0.28 11.86 9.73
CA GLN A 113 -1.16 11.54 9.85
C GLN A 113 -1.51 10.16 9.31
N VAL A 114 -0.69 9.63 8.38
CA VAL A 114 -0.85 8.28 7.79
C VAL A 114 0.23 7.31 8.25
N HIS A 115 0.95 7.64 9.34
CA HIS A 115 2.07 6.87 9.87
C HIS A 115 3.16 6.60 8.82
N LEU A 116 3.41 7.57 7.94
CA LEU A 116 4.56 7.57 7.05
C LEU A 116 5.66 8.46 7.63
N THR A 117 6.89 7.98 7.55
CA THR A 117 8.09 8.76 7.89
C THR A 117 8.86 9.07 6.62
N LEU A 118 9.28 10.32 6.44
CA LEU A 118 10.30 10.65 5.45
C LEU A 118 11.66 10.26 6.03
N THR A 119 12.52 9.65 5.22
CA THR A 119 13.90 9.36 5.63
C THR A 119 14.72 10.64 5.46
N ASP A 120 15.64 10.90 6.39
CA ASP A 120 16.52 12.07 6.34
C ASP A 120 17.42 12.12 5.10
#